data_AF-A0A3L7BWV9-F1
#
_entry.id   AF-A0A3L7BWV9-F1
#
_cell.length_a   1.000
_cell.length_b   1.000
_cell.length_c   1.000
_cell.angle_alpha   90.00
_cell.angle_beta   90.00
_cell.angle_gamma   90.00
#
_symmetry.space_group_name_H-M   'P 1'
#
loop_
_entity.id
_entity.type
_entity.pdbx_description
1 polymer ?
#
loop_
_entity_poly.entity_id
_entity_poly.type
_entity_poly.pdbx_seq_one_letter_code
_entity_poly.pdbx_strand_id
1 'polypeptide(L)'
;MAAQQLEAVGLQPGETLSSYGRTIYPIGSDPHRQLLVERRERRSFAERVTDTRRAATLPDGRAQHLVERFPPTRGSTGTGVGPLYSGEGRQDLLAMVYIVVATESPGLLPDVGDLVWVAEMGEDTALDTACAELDHEARRLLDRKPVALWSAIEKALAAAERSTDWKIRQEALRHAALLRTMMSPREGYVGELYVEGLPVTGVRQILDALLIVAEDGHAPGTRVRLLDKHHEGRTATIIGAGWGSSGPPVGYLVWLDGAKTPLSARADQLVVLAGQESLPR
;
A
#
# COMPACT_ATOMS: atom_id res chain seq x y z
N MET A 1 -8.97 0.97 32.32
CA MET A 1 -8.69 2.30 31.75
C MET A 1 -9.16 2.45 30.31
N ALA A 2 -8.96 1.47 29.40
CA ALA A 2 -9.49 1.53 28.03
C ALA A 2 -11.02 1.65 27.94
N ALA A 3 -11.77 0.95 28.80
CA ALA A 3 -13.25 1.01 28.82
C ALA A 3 -13.82 2.40 29.18
N GLN A 4 -13.15 3.16 30.06
CA GLN A 4 -13.55 4.52 30.42
C GLN A 4 -13.19 5.56 29.35
N GLN A 5 -12.17 5.30 28.52
CA GLN A 5 -11.85 6.14 27.37
C GLN A 5 -12.86 5.97 26.23
N LEU A 6 -13.43 4.77 26.05
CA LEU A 6 -14.44 4.51 25.03
C LEU A 6 -15.79 5.20 25.32
N GLU A 7 -16.23 5.26 26.58
CA GLU A 7 -17.46 5.96 26.98
C GLU A 7 -17.38 7.49 26.83
N ALA A 8 -16.18 8.07 26.95
CA ALA A 8 -15.99 9.52 26.85
C ALA A 8 -15.96 10.06 25.40
N VAL A 9 -15.81 9.19 24.40
CA VAL A 9 -15.62 9.58 22.98
C VAL A 9 -16.94 9.76 22.22
N GLY A 10 -18.07 9.33 22.79
CA GLY A 10 -19.38 9.49 22.16
C GLY A 10 -19.54 8.69 20.86
N LEU A 11 -18.95 7.48 20.82
CA LEU A 11 -19.06 6.57 19.68
C LEU A 11 -20.52 6.22 19.40
N GLN A 12 -20.90 6.27 18.12
CA GLN A 12 -22.20 5.78 17.66
C GLN A 12 -22.19 4.24 17.52
N PRO A 13 -23.36 3.58 17.49
CA PRO A 13 -23.42 2.14 17.29
C PRO A 13 -22.67 1.70 16.02
N GLY A 14 -21.72 0.78 16.18
CA GLY A 14 -20.89 0.26 15.09
C GLY A 14 -19.68 1.12 14.71
N GLU A 15 -19.46 2.27 15.36
CA GLU A 15 -18.22 3.04 15.24
C GLU A 15 -17.11 2.43 16.11
N THR A 16 -15.87 2.48 15.62
CA THR A 16 -14.68 2.03 16.35
C THR A 16 -13.61 3.13 16.36
N LEU A 17 -12.85 3.26 17.44
CA LEU A 17 -11.69 4.14 17.46
C LEU A 17 -10.64 3.60 16.48
N SER A 18 -10.01 4.48 15.67
CA SER A 18 -9.07 4.00 14.64
C SER A 18 -7.76 3.41 15.19
N SER A 19 -7.52 3.55 16.49
CA SER A 19 -6.45 2.86 17.19
C SER A 19 -6.78 1.38 17.52
N TYR A 20 -7.95 0.88 17.13
CA TYR A 20 -8.40 -0.49 17.40
C TYR A 20 -9.05 -1.12 16.16
N GLY A 21 -8.82 -2.41 15.98
CA GLY A 21 -9.39 -3.18 14.88
C GLY A 21 -8.66 -2.93 13.56
N ARG A 22 -9.24 -3.46 12.46
CA ARG A 22 -8.63 -3.29 11.14
C ARG A 22 -9.60 -3.22 9.99
N THR A 23 -9.23 -2.49 8.95
CA THR A 23 -9.89 -2.50 7.65
C THR A 23 -8.85 -2.75 6.56
N ILE A 24 -8.97 -3.85 5.81
CA ILE A 24 -8.04 -4.20 4.72
C ILE A 24 -8.65 -3.84 3.36
N TYR A 25 -9.93 -4.20 3.18
CA TYR A 25 -10.74 -3.81 2.04
C TYR A 25 -11.94 -3.02 2.57
N PRO A 26 -11.78 -1.70 2.76
CA PRO A 26 -12.86 -0.86 3.26
C PRO A 26 -14.09 -1.02 2.37
N ILE A 27 -15.22 -1.38 2.97
CA ILE A 27 -16.49 -1.49 2.26
C ILE A 27 -16.87 -0.06 1.84
N GLY A 28 -16.84 0.17 0.54
CA GLY A 28 -16.92 1.52 -0.02
C GLY A 28 -17.71 1.57 -1.33
N SER A 29 -17.89 2.79 -1.82
CA SER A 29 -18.71 3.16 -2.99
C SER A 29 -18.24 2.60 -4.34
N ASP A 30 -17.33 1.63 -4.38
CA ASP A 30 -16.77 1.06 -5.60
C ASP A 30 -17.13 -0.44 -5.73
N PRO A 31 -18.33 -0.77 -6.24
CA PRO A 31 -18.77 -2.15 -6.46
C PRO A 31 -17.84 -2.96 -7.37
N HIS A 32 -17.15 -2.28 -8.30
CA HIS A 32 -16.23 -2.96 -9.20
C HIS A 32 -15.01 -3.45 -8.43
N ARG A 33 -14.40 -2.61 -7.59
CA ARG A 33 -13.29 -3.03 -6.74
C ARG A 33 -13.71 -4.15 -5.80
N GLN A 34 -14.90 -4.05 -5.20
CA GLN A 34 -15.45 -5.09 -4.34
C GLN A 34 -15.57 -6.44 -5.07
N LEU A 35 -16.08 -6.45 -6.30
CA LEU A 35 -16.15 -7.68 -7.11
C LEU A 35 -14.78 -8.33 -7.35
N LEU A 36 -13.73 -7.53 -7.57
CA LEU A 36 -12.37 -8.06 -7.76
C LEU A 36 -11.84 -8.71 -6.47
N VAL A 37 -12.07 -8.07 -5.32
CA VAL A 37 -11.69 -8.60 -4.00
C VAL A 37 -12.45 -9.91 -3.72
N GLU A 38 -13.76 -9.92 -3.88
CA GLU A 38 -14.58 -11.12 -3.66
C GLU A 38 -14.19 -12.27 -4.59
N ARG A 39 -13.86 -11.99 -5.86
CA ARG A 39 -13.37 -13.01 -6.78
C ARG A 39 -12.06 -13.63 -6.30
N ARG A 40 -11.16 -12.80 -5.75
CA ARG A 40 -9.88 -13.25 -5.20
C ARG A 40 -10.07 -14.13 -3.96
N GLU A 41 -11.04 -13.81 -3.11
CA GLU A 41 -11.39 -14.61 -1.93
C GLU A 41 -12.00 -15.98 -2.30
N ARG A 42 -12.63 -16.09 -3.47
CA ARG A 42 -13.25 -17.34 -3.97
C ARG A 42 -12.29 -18.24 -4.77
N ARG A 43 -11.00 -17.92 -4.83
CA ARG A 43 -10.00 -18.75 -5.52
C ARG A 43 -9.92 -20.15 -4.91
N SER A 44 -9.78 -21.14 -5.77
CA SER A 44 -9.45 -22.51 -5.38
C SER A 44 -8.07 -22.58 -4.72
N PHE A 45 -7.80 -23.66 -3.98
CA PHE A 45 -6.48 -23.89 -3.40
C PHE A 45 -5.36 -23.90 -4.48
N ALA A 46 -5.58 -24.55 -5.62
CA ALA A 46 -4.60 -24.61 -6.70
C ALA A 46 -4.28 -23.22 -7.29
N GLU A 47 -5.30 -22.37 -7.43
CA GLU A 47 -5.11 -20.97 -7.86
C GLU A 47 -4.33 -20.17 -6.82
N ARG A 48 -4.62 -20.36 -5.52
CA ARG A 48 -3.88 -19.71 -4.44
C ARG A 48 -2.41 -20.12 -4.42
N VAL A 49 -2.10 -21.42 -4.49
CA VAL A 49 -0.72 -21.94 -4.54
C VAL A 49 0.03 -21.42 -5.76
N THR A 50 -0.63 -21.35 -6.91
CA THR A 50 -0.01 -20.79 -8.13
C THR A 50 0.33 -19.31 -7.95
N ASP A 51 -0.59 -18.54 -7.37
CA ASP A 51 -0.38 -17.13 -7.09
C ASP A 51 0.72 -16.89 -6.04
N THR A 52 0.74 -17.66 -4.94
CA THR A 52 1.77 -17.51 -3.90
C THR A 52 3.16 -17.94 -4.38
N ARG A 53 3.27 -18.97 -5.22
CA ARG A 53 4.55 -19.35 -5.88
C ARG A 53 5.09 -18.23 -6.75
N ARG A 54 4.22 -17.62 -7.56
CA ARG A 54 4.59 -16.44 -8.34
C ARG A 54 4.98 -15.30 -7.41
N ALA A 55 4.20 -15.02 -6.38
CA ALA A 55 4.44 -13.94 -5.43
C ALA A 55 5.75 -14.10 -4.63
N ALA A 56 6.18 -15.33 -4.37
CA ALA A 56 7.47 -15.64 -3.74
C ALA A 56 8.69 -15.38 -4.65
N THR A 57 8.48 -15.11 -5.95
CA THR A 57 9.57 -14.76 -6.86
C THR A 57 9.83 -13.26 -6.80
N LEU A 58 10.80 -12.84 -6.00
CA LEU A 58 11.21 -11.44 -5.89
C LEU A 58 12.07 -10.99 -7.08
N PRO A 59 12.01 -9.70 -7.49
CA PRO A 59 11.11 -8.65 -6.96
C PRO A 59 9.74 -8.62 -7.67
N ASP A 60 9.68 -9.06 -8.93
CA ASP A 60 8.56 -8.82 -9.83
C ASP A 60 7.29 -9.58 -9.45
N GLY A 61 7.43 -10.83 -9.00
CA GLY A 61 6.30 -11.67 -8.63
C GLY A 61 5.54 -11.12 -7.43
N ARG A 62 6.26 -10.68 -6.39
CA ARG A 62 5.66 -10.01 -5.22
C ARG A 62 5.00 -8.69 -5.62
N ALA A 63 5.67 -7.88 -6.44
CA ALA A 63 5.11 -6.62 -6.90
C ALA A 63 3.82 -6.80 -7.71
N GLN A 64 3.79 -7.77 -8.63
CA GLN A 64 2.60 -8.12 -9.38
C GLN A 64 1.46 -8.58 -8.46
N HIS A 65 1.76 -9.51 -7.56
CA HIS A 65 0.78 -10.05 -6.61
C HIS A 65 0.12 -8.93 -5.79
N LEU A 66 0.89 -7.96 -5.30
CA LEU A 66 0.37 -6.85 -4.51
C LEU A 66 -0.49 -5.88 -5.34
N VAL A 67 -0.11 -5.58 -6.58
CA VAL A 67 -0.93 -4.73 -7.46
C VAL A 67 -2.25 -5.41 -7.85
N GLU A 68 -2.24 -6.74 -8.04
CA GLU A 68 -3.45 -7.54 -8.30
C GLU A 68 -4.34 -7.64 -7.05
N ARG A 69 -3.74 -7.77 -5.86
CA ARG A 69 -4.45 -7.86 -4.58
C ARG A 69 -5.08 -6.54 -4.15
N PHE A 70 -4.47 -5.41 -4.50
CA PHE A 70 -4.94 -4.07 -4.16
C PHE A 70 -5.24 -3.25 -5.44
N PRO A 71 -6.33 -3.57 -6.16
CA PRO A 71 -6.68 -2.89 -7.38
C PRO A 71 -7.12 -1.43 -7.11
N PRO A 72 -6.91 -0.52 -8.10
CA PRO A 72 -7.34 0.88 -7.99
C PRO A 72 -8.82 1.03 -7.65
N THR A 73 -9.15 2.07 -6.87
CA THR A 73 -10.52 2.56 -6.75
C THR A 73 -10.78 3.61 -7.82
N ARG A 74 -12.06 3.83 -8.15
CA ARG A 74 -12.50 4.95 -9.02
C ARG A 74 -12.71 6.27 -8.26
N GLY A 75 -12.44 6.29 -6.95
CA GLY A 75 -12.80 7.39 -6.05
C GLY A 75 -14.25 7.31 -5.55
N SER A 76 -14.58 8.13 -4.55
CA SER A 76 -15.95 8.22 -4.01
C SER A 76 -16.57 9.57 -4.36
N THR A 77 -17.67 9.54 -5.11
CA THR A 77 -18.46 10.73 -5.41
C THR A 77 -18.83 11.48 -4.13
N GLY A 78 -18.77 12.82 -4.17
CA GLY A 78 -19.09 13.69 -3.03
C GLY A 78 -18.00 13.88 -1.98
N THR A 79 -16.97 13.01 -1.93
CA THR A 79 -15.88 13.15 -0.94
C THR A 79 -14.76 14.10 -1.40
N GLY A 80 -14.62 14.28 -2.71
CA GLY A 80 -13.49 14.99 -3.33
C GLY A 80 -12.21 14.15 -3.42
N VAL A 81 -12.25 12.88 -2.99
CA VAL A 81 -11.13 11.95 -3.08
C VAL A 81 -11.13 11.29 -4.46
N GLY A 82 -10.01 11.48 -5.18
CA GLY A 82 -9.78 10.81 -6.47
C GLY A 82 -9.53 9.30 -6.34
N PRO A 83 -9.11 8.66 -7.43
CA PRO A 83 -8.69 7.26 -7.42
C PRO A 83 -7.64 6.98 -6.33
N LEU A 84 -7.85 5.91 -5.56
CA LEU A 84 -6.87 5.36 -4.63
C LEU A 84 -6.22 4.12 -5.22
N TYR A 85 -5.05 3.79 -4.71
CA TYR A 85 -4.20 2.72 -5.21
C TYR A 85 -3.90 2.91 -6.70
N SER A 86 -4.00 4.10 -7.27
CA SER A 86 -3.88 4.34 -8.72
C SER A 86 -2.46 4.74 -9.15
N GLY A 87 -2.20 4.66 -10.45
CA GLY A 87 -0.94 5.05 -11.06
C GLY A 87 -0.51 4.03 -12.12
N GLU A 88 -0.08 4.52 -13.29
CA GLU A 88 0.58 3.71 -14.30
C GLU A 88 1.98 3.31 -13.80
N GLY A 89 2.40 2.06 -14.02
CA GLY A 89 3.73 1.58 -13.59
C GLY A 89 3.88 1.25 -12.10
N ARG A 90 2.78 1.13 -11.32
CA ARG A 90 2.83 0.77 -9.88
C ARG A 90 3.58 -0.53 -9.61
N GLN A 91 3.38 -1.54 -10.45
CA GLN A 91 4.08 -2.83 -10.34
C GLN A 91 5.58 -2.63 -10.51
N ASP A 92 5.99 -1.90 -11.54
CA ASP A 92 7.40 -1.69 -11.84
C ASP A 92 8.07 -0.83 -10.77
N LEU A 93 7.42 0.23 -10.28
CA LEU A 93 7.95 1.02 -9.16
C LEU A 93 8.10 0.17 -7.89
N LEU A 94 7.12 -0.68 -7.56
CA LEU A 94 7.20 -1.53 -6.39
C LEU A 94 8.35 -2.55 -6.51
N ALA A 95 8.54 -3.15 -7.69
CA ALA A 95 9.68 -4.03 -7.96
C ALA A 95 11.03 -3.28 -7.85
N MET A 96 11.12 -2.07 -8.40
CA MET A 96 12.32 -1.21 -8.27
C MET A 96 12.65 -0.88 -6.81
N VAL A 97 11.63 -0.60 -6.00
CA VAL A 97 11.84 -0.34 -4.56
C VAL A 97 12.35 -1.60 -3.85
N TYR A 98 11.85 -2.80 -4.17
CA TYR A 98 12.42 -4.04 -3.64
C TYR A 98 13.88 -4.26 -4.09
N ILE A 99 14.25 -3.88 -5.32
CA ILE A 99 15.66 -3.91 -5.76
C ILE A 99 16.51 -2.95 -4.93
N VAL A 100 15.99 -1.77 -4.57
CA VAL A 100 16.69 -0.84 -3.65
C VAL A 100 16.89 -1.50 -2.28
N VAL A 101 15.85 -2.13 -1.71
CA VAL A 101 16.00 -2.86 -0.43
C VAL A 101 17.04 -3.97 -0.54
N ALA A 102 16.98 -4.79 -1.58
CA ALA A 102 17.94 -5.86 -1.81
C ALA A 102 19.39 -5.35 -1.92
N THR A 103 19.58 -4.14 -2.45
CA THR A 103 20.90 -3.54 -2.65
C THR A 103 21.41 -2.83 -1.39
N GLU A 104 20.57 -2.05 -0.71
CA GLU A 104 20.94 -1.25 0.46
C GLU A 104 20.96 -2.09 1.75
N SER A 105 20.08 -3.09 1.85
CA SER A 105 19.80 -3.88 3.05
C SER A 105 19.53 -5.36 2.72
N PRO A 106 20.50 -6.09 2.13
CA PRO A 106 20.30 -7.49 1.69
C PRO A 106 19.88 -8.45 2.82
N GLY A 107 20.23 -8.13 4.07
CA GLY A 107 19.83 -8.92 5.24
C GLY A 107 18.34 -8.87 5.59
N LEU A 108 17.56 -8.00 4.94
CA LEU A 108 16.10 -7.94 5.07
C LEU A 108 15.37 -8.80 4.03
N LEU A 109 16.11 -9.41 3.09
CA LEU A 109 15.50 -10.32 2.14
C LEU A 109 15.16 -11.65 2.84
N PRO A 110 13.94 -12.18 2.62
CA PRO A 110 13.59 -13.49 3.12
C PRO A 110 14.44 -14.58 2.46
N ASP A 111 14.68 -15.66 3.18
CA ASP A 111 15.37 -16.83 2.62
C ASP A 111 14.55 -17.46 1.47
N VAL A 112 15.23 -17.84 0.40
CA VAL A 112 14.57 -18.38 -0.80
C VAL A 112 13.93 -19.74 -0.51
N GLY A 113 14.55 -20.58 0.31
CA GLY A 113 14.00 -21.88 0.71
C GLY A 113 12.74 -21.71 1.55
N ASP A 114 12.76 -20.76 2.49
CA ASP A 114 11.60 -20.42 3.31
C ASP A 114 10.45 -19.90 2.44
N LEU A 115 10.72 -18.98 1.51
CA LEU A 115 9.71 -18.47 0.59
C LEU A 115 9.09 -19.57 -0.29
N VAL A 116 9.89 -20.50 -0.81
CA VAL A 116 9.39 -21.63 -1.60
C VAL A 116 8.46 -22.49 -0.75
N TRP A 117 8.83 -22.79 0.49
CA TRP A 117 7.99 -23.59 1.39
C TRP A 117 6.70 -22.87 1.77
N VAL A 118 6.77 -21.60 2.16
CA VAL A 118 5.59 -20.77 2.50
C VAL A 118 4.65 -20.67 1.30
N ALA A 119 5.18 -20.54 0.09
CA ALA A 119 4.38 -20.45 -1.12
C ALA A 119 3.52 -21.69 -1.37
N GLU A 120 3.95 -22.88 -0.96
CA GLU A 120 3.18 -24.12 -1.10
C GLU A 120 1.91 -24.16 -0.25
N MET A 121 1.81 -23.31 0.78
CA MET A 121 0.62 -23.22 1.63
C MET A 121 -0.57 -22.58 0.91
N GLY A 122 -0.32 -21.76 -0.13
CA GLY A 122 -1.39 -20.99 -0.78
C GLY A 122 -2.03 -19.96 0.16
N GLU A 123 -1.29 -19.49 1.17
CA GLU A 123 -1.75 -18.52 2.15
C GLU A 123 -1.06 -17.16 1.96
N ASP A 124 -1.82 -16.17 1.48
CA ASP A 124 -1.33 -14.80 1.27
C ASP A 124 -0.73 -14.23 2.58
N THR A 125 -1.36 -14.47 3.73
CA THR A 125 -0.89 -13.99 5.04
C THR A 125 0.43 -14.62 5.50
N ALA A 126 0.66 -15.90 5.21
CA ALA A 126 1.93 -16.56 5.53
C ALA A 126 3.06 -15.94 4.71
N LEU A 127 2.81 -15.69 3.42
CA LEU A 127 3.76 -15.01 2.54
C LEU A 127 4.01 -13.55 2.95
N ASP A 128 2.95 -12.82 3.34
CA ASP A 128 3.08 -11.46 3.86
C ASP A 128 3.96 -11.41 5.11
N THR A 129 3.79 -12.39 6.01
CA THR A 129 4.60 -12.50 7.24
C THR A 129 6.07 -12.75 6.90
N ALA A 130 6.35 -13.65 5.94
CA ALA A 130 7.72 -13.93 5.51
C ALA A 130 8.38 -12.69 4.85
N CYS A 131 7.61 -11.83 4.17
CA CYS A 131 8.09 -10.62 3.52
C CYS A 131 8.00 -9.35 4.37
N ALA A 132 7.58 -9.43 5.64
CA ALA A 132 7.21 -8.26 6.44
C ALA A 132 8.33 -7.21 6.55
N GLU A 133 9.56 -7.62 6.84
CA GLU A 133 10.73 -6.73 6.95
C GLU A 133 11.05 -6.03 5.61
N LEU A 134 10.99 -6.78 4.51
CA LEU A 134 11.17 -6.26 3.15
C LEU A 134 10.08 -5.22 2.81
N ASP A 135 8.82 -5.53 3.15
CA ASP A 135 7.67 -4.69 2.86
C ASP A 135 7.67 -3.40 3.71
N HIS A 136 8.07 -3.48 4.98
CA HIS A 136 8.28 -2.32 5.84
C HIS A 136 9.39 -1.41 5.32
N GLU A 137 10.53 -1.98 4.93
CA GLU A 137 11.65 -1.22 4.39
C GLU A 137 11.27 -0.52 3.08
N ALA A 138 10.63 -1.26 2.18
CA ALA A 138 10.11 -0.72 0.92
C ALA A 138 9.15 0.44 1.17
N ARG A 139 8.26 0.31 2.17
CA ARG A 139 7.32 1.38 2.53
C ARG A 139 8.06 2.62 3.05
N ARG A 140 9.10 2.44 3.86
CA ARG A 140 9.93 3.54 4.40
C ARG A 140 10.70 4.27 3.31
N LEU A 141 11.20 3.57 2.29
CA LEU A 141 11.89 4.19 1.15
C LEU A 141 10.99 5.21 0.42
N LEU A 142 9.69 4.96 0.34
CA LEU A 142 8.72 5.83 -0.32
C LEU A 142 8.42 7.14 0.45
N ASP A 143 8.91 7.30 1.68
CA ASP A 143 8.85 8.57 2.42
C ASP A 143 10.04 9.49 2.10
N ARG A 144 11.04 9.00 1.36
CA ARG A 144 12.15 9.84 0.88
C ARG A 144 11.61 10.91 -0.09
N LYS A 145 12.28 12.06 -0.12
CA LYS A 145 11.99 13.11 -1.12
C LYS A 145 12.14 12.52 -2.54
N PRO A 146 11.32 12.96 -3.53
CA PRO A 146 11.31 12.36 -4.87
C PRO A 146 12.69 12.20 -5.53
N VAL A 147 13.53 13.24 -5.46
CA VAL A 147 14.89 13.19 -6.02
C VAL A 147 15.77 12.13 -5.32
N ALA A 148 15.67 12.01 -4.00
CA ALA A 148 16.45 11.03 -3.25
C ALA A 148 15.97 9.59 -3.50
N LEU A 149 14.65 9.39 -3.64
CA LEU A 149 14.09 8.09 -4.02
C LEU A 149 14.55 7.70 -5.43
N TRP A 150 14.45 8.61 -6.39
CA TRP A 150 14.95 8.39 -7.75
C TRP A 150 16.42 7.97 -7.73
N SER A 151 17.30 8.78 -7.14
CA SER A 151 18.73 8.49 -7.13
C SER A 151 19.06 7.15 -6.47
N ALA A 152 18.30 6.75 -5.45
CA ALA A 152 18.45 5.43 -4.84
C ALA A 152 18.08 4.30 -5.81
N ILE A 153 16.96 4.44 -6.53
CA ILE A 153 16.53 3.48 -7.56
C ILE A 153 17.58 3.36 -8.67
N GLU A 154 18.04 4.47 -9.24
CA GLU A 154 19.07 4.44 -10.30
C GLU A 154 20.35 3.76 -9.84
N LYS A 155 20.82 4.10 -8.63
CA LYS A 155 22.02 3.51 -8.06
C LYS A 155 21.87 2.01 -7.85
N ALA A 156 20.72 1.57 -7.34
CA ALA A 156 20.44 0.15 -7.12
C ALA A 156 20.36 -0.63 -8.44
N LEU A 157 19.66 -0.09 -9.45
CA LEU A 157 19.59 -0.69 -10.78
C LEU A 157 20.98 -0.79 -11.43
N ALA A 158 21.78 0.28 -11.40
CA ALA A 158 23.15 0.27 -11.93
C ALA A 158 24.09 -0.72 -11.19
N ALA A 159 23.83 -1.02 -9.91
CA ALA A 159 24.52 -2.08 -9.19
C ALA A 159 24.06 -3.47 -9.67
N ALA A 160 22.75 -3.68 -9.78
CA ALA A 160 22.15 -4.95 -10.21
C ALA A 160 22.47 -5.29 -11.68
N GLU A 161 22.61 -4.31 -12.57
CA GLU A 161 23.06 -4.50 -13.96
C GLU A 161 24.48 -5.09 -14.05
N ARG A 162 25.31 -4.91 -13.01
CA ARG A 162 26.66 -5.48 -12.92
C ARG A 162 26.69 -6.84 -12.22
N SER A 163 25.54 -7.39 -11.85
CA SER A 163 25.44 -8.70 -11.23
C SER A 163 25.99 -9.81 -12.14
N THR A 164 26.65 -10.79 -11.52
CA THR A 164 27.06 -12.03 -12.17
C THR A 164 25.88 -12.96 -12.43
N ASP A 165 24.79 -12.82 -11.67
CA ASP A 165 23.54 -13.52 -11.94
C ASP A 165 22.86 -12.87 -13.16
N TRP A 166 22.70 -13.66 -14.21
CA TRP A 166 22.12 -13.20 -15.46
C TRP A 166 20.65 -12.79 -15.32
N LYS A 167 19.89 -13.42 -14.41
CA LYS A 167 18.47 -13.11 -14.20
C LYS A 167 18.33 -11.73 -13.56
N ILE A 168 19.05 -11.51 -12.46
CA ILE A 168 19.12 -10.21 -11.77
C ILE A 168 19.54 -9.11 -12.75
N ARG A 169 20.58 -9.37 -13.56
CA ARG A 169 21.04 -8.40 -14.55
C ARG A 169 19.98 -8.07 -15.61
N GLN A 170 19.26 -9.07 -16.13
CA GLN A 170 18.21 -8.85 -17.14
C GLN A 170 17.03 -8.07 -16.57
N GLU A 171 16.59 -8.39 -15.36
CA GLU A 171 15.52 -7.66 -14.67
C GLU A 171 15.92 -6.21 -14.39
N ALA A 172 17.16 -5.98 -13.94
CA ALA A 172 17.67 -4.63 -13.72
C ALA A 172 17.69 -3.80 -15.01
N LEU A 173 18.13 -4.37 -16.14
CA LEU A 173 18.11 -3.70 -17.44
C LEU A 173 16.69 -3.35 -17.90
N ARG A 174 15.72 -4.27 -17.70
CA ARG A 174 14.30 -4.04 -18.00
C ARG A 174 13.75 -2.89 -17.17
N HIS A 175 14.00 -2.91 -15.86
CA HIS A 175 13.55 -1.87 -14.94
C HIS A 175 14.22 -0.52 -15.19
N ALA A 176 15.50 -0.50 -15.54
CA ALA A 176 16.18 0.74 -15.93
C ALA A 176 15.57 1.35 -17.21
N ALA A 177 15.18 0.52 -18.18
CA ALA A 177 14.45 1.00 -19.36
C ALA A 177 13.07 1.57 -19.00
N LEU A 178 12.32 0.88 -18.15
CA LEU A 178 11.01 1.34 -17.69
C LEU A 178 11.08 2.62 -16.87
N LEU A 179 12.09 2.76 -16.01
CA LEU A 179 12.32 3.99 -15.26
C LEU A 179 12.54 5.17 -16.21
N ARG A 180 13.37 5.00 -17.25
CA ARG A 180 13.56 6.02 -18.28
C ARG A 180 12.25 6.37 -18.98
N THR A 181 11.42 5.38 -19.32
CA THR A 181 10.10 5.62 -19.93
C THR A 181 9.16 6.38 -19.00
N MET A 182 9.08 6.02 -17.72
CA MET A 182 8.25 6.70 -16.73
C MET A 182 8.68 8.16 -16.50
N MET A 183 9.98 8.42 -16.61
CA MET A 183 10.55 9.76 -16.42
C MET A 183 10.69 10.56 -17.72
N SER A 184 10.25 10.02 -18.86
CA SER A 184 10.29 10.73 -20.13
C SER A 184 9.20 11.81 -20.18
N PRO A 185 9.52 13.04 -20.61
CA PRO A 185 8.51 14.08 -20.82
C PRO A 185 7.43 13.63 -21.81
N ARG A 186 6.17 13.87 -21.45
CA ARG A 186 4.98 13.63 -22.26
C ARG A 186 4.40 14.98 -22.67
N GLU A 187 3.80 15.04 -23.86
CA GLU A 187 3.08 16.21 -24.32
C GLU A 187 1.67 16.22 -23.70
N GLY A 188 1.34 17.31 -23.03
CA GLY A 188 0.05 17.58 -22.41
C GLY A 188 -1.00 18.03 -23.41
N TYR A 189 -2.21 18.23 -22.92
CA TYR A 189 -3.37 18.54 -23.78
C TYR A 189 -3.21 19.87 -24.54
N VAL A 190 -2.39 20.79 -24.02
CA VAL A 190 -2.13 22.11 -24.62
C VAL A 190 -0.71 22.19 -25.23
N GLY A 191 -0.06 21.04 -25.46
CA GLY A 191 1.28 20.95 -26.04
C GLY A 191 2.43 21.13 -25.04
N GLU A 192 2.13 21.29 -23.74
CA GLU A 192 3.12 21.45 -22.69
C GLU A 192 3.83 20.13 -22.37
N LEU A 193 5.16 20.14 -22.28
CA LEU A 193 5.89 18.97 -21.82
C LEU A 193 5.79 18.85 -20.30
N TYR A 194 5.32 17.72 -19.80
CA TYR A 194 5.30 17.38 -18.38
C TYR A 194 5.81 15.96 -18.14
N VAL A 195 6.29 15.69 -16.94
CA VAL A 195 6.63 14.34 -16.49
C VAL A 195 5.60 13.96 -15.45
N GLU A 196 4.80 12.93 -15.73
CA GLU A 196 3.76 12.44 -14.79
C GLU A 196 4.37 12.04 -13.44
N GLY A 197 5.61 11.56 -13.47
CA GLY A 197 6.38 11.16 -12.30
C GLY A 197 6.10 9.72 -11.91
N LEU A 198 6.82 9.26 -10.88
CA LEU A 198 6.66 7.91 -10.36
C LEU A 198 5.31 7.76 -9.63
N PRO A 199 4.61 6.61 -9.73
CA PRO A 199 3.32 6.36 -9.06
C PRO A 199 3.45 6.11 -7.54
N VAL A 200 4.23 6.96 -6.85
CA VAL A 200 4.60 6.82 -5.44
C VAL A 200 3.37 6.72 -4.54
N THR A 201 2.35 7.56 -4.75
CA THR A 201 1.15 7.56 -3.93
C THR A 201 0.41 6.22 -3.99
N GLY A 202 0.24 5.67 -5.19
CA GLY A 202 -0.42 4.37 -5.37
C GLY A 202 0.35 3.22 -4.72
N VAL A 203 1.68 3.20 -4.89
CA VAL A 203 2.53 2.17 -4.27
C VAL A 203 2.56 2.30 -2.75
N ARG A 204 2.60 3.52 -2.20
CA ARG A 204 2.48 3.76 -0.75
C ARG A 204 1.17 3.22 -0.21
N GLN A 205 0.05 3.46 -0.90
CA GLN A 205 -1.25 2.98 -0.48
C GLN A 205 -1.35 1.44 -0.51
N ILE A 206 -0.75 0.78 -1.50
CA ILE A 206 -0.66 -0.68 -1.56
C ILE A 206 0.10 -1.22 -0.34
N LEU A 207 1.28 -0.66 -0.05
CA LEU A 207 2.09 -1.10 1.09
C LEU A 207 1.44 -0.74 2.44
N ASP A 208 0.77 0.41 2.56
CA ASP A 208 -0.01 0.76 3.75
C ASP A 208 -1.09 -0.28 4.02
N ALA A 209 -1.89 -0.64 2.99
CA ALA A 209 -2.95 -1.63 3.14
C ALA A 209 -2.40 -3.03 3.44
N LEU A 210 -1.25 -3.38 2.88
CA LEU A 210 -0.56 -4.65 3.15
C LEU A 210 -0.09 -4.74 4.60
N LEU A 211 0.64 -3.75 5.11
CA LEU A 211 1.18 -3.77 6.47
C LEU A 211 0.08 -3.79 7.54
N ILE A 212 -1.04 -3.13 7.25
CA ILE A 212 -2.25 -3.15 8.10
C ILE A 212 -2.85 -4.56 8.25
N VAL A 213 -2.61 -5.47 7.30
CA VAL A 213 -3.03 -6.88 7.44
C VAL A 213 -2.38 -7.52 8.67
N ALA A 214 -1.12 -7.18 8.95
CA ALA A 214 -0.32 -7.76 10.01
C ALA A 214 -0.38 -6.94 11.32
N GLU A 215 -0.36 -5.61 11.23
CA GLU A 215 -0.12 -4.71 12.36
C GLU A 215 -1.38 -4.03 12.91
N ASP A 216 -2.56 -4.43 12.45
CA ASP A 216 -3.85 -3.77 12.68
C ASP A 216 -3.89 -2.31 12.16
N GLY A 217 -5.06 -1.66 12.26
CA GLY A 217 -5.32 -0.32 11.75
C GLY A 217 -6.11 -0.27 10.44
N HIS A 218 -6.20 0.90 9.81
CA HIS A 218 -7.21 1.13 8.77
C HIS A 218 -6.67 1.54 7.42
N ALA A 219 -6.92 0.72 6.40
CA ALA A 219 -6.35 0.89 5.06
C ALA A 219 -6.88 2.14 4.34
N PRO A 220 -6.12 2.68 3.36
CA PRO A 220 -6.60 3.75 2.49
C PRO A 220 -7.96 3.43 1.85
N GLY A 221 -8.87 4.40 1.89
CA GLY A 221 -10.27 4.26 1.52
C GLY A 221 -11.23 4.13 2.71
N THR A 222 -10.72 3.87 3.91
CA THR A 222 -11.55 3.81 5.12
C THR A 222 -12.14 5.18 5.45
N ARG A 223 -13.44 5.20 5.73
CA ARG A 223 -14.17 6.39 6.14
C ARG A 223 -14.07 6.59 7.65
N VAL A 224 -13.72 7.81 8.03
CA VAL A 224 -13.53 8.20 9.42
C VAL A 224 -14.22 9.52 9.72
N ARG A 225 -14.39 9.81 11.01
CA ARG A 225 -14.80 11.10 11.55
C ARG A 225 -13.74 11.62 12.51
N LEU A 226 -13.48 12.92 12.48
CA LEU A 226 -12.47 13.53 13.33
C LEU A 226 -13.06 13.87 14.71
N LEU A 227 -12.23 13.64 15.73
CA LEU A 227 -12.47 14.01 17.13
C LEU A 227 -11.73 15.28 17.55
N ASP A 228 -10.84 15.80 16.71
CA ASP A 228 -10.13 17.04 17.04
C ASP A 228 -11.11 18.23 17.12
N LYS A 229 -10.82 19.21 17.98
CA LYS A 229 -11.73 20.35 18.23
C LYS A 229 -11.95 21.24 17.01
N HIS A 230 -11.05 21.23 16.03
CA HIS A 230 -11.12 22.12 14.87
C HIS A 230 -11.98 21.54 13.74
N HIS A 231 -12.14 20.22 13.73
CA HIS A 231 -12.83 19.44 12.71
C HIS A 231 -13.80 18.44 13.31
N GLU A 232 -14.22 18.66 14.56
CA GLU A 232 -15.05 17.74 15.32
C GLU A 232 -16.30 17.37 14.52
N GLY A 233 -16.54 16.08 14.38
CA GLY A 233 -17.70 15.56 13.69
C GLY A 233 -17.59 15.54 12.16
N ARG A 234 -16.55 16.15 11.57
CA ARG A 234 -16.35 16.12 10.12
C ARG A 234 -15.88 14.76 9.65
N THR A 235 -16.40 14.33 8.51
CA THR A 235 -16.06 13.07 7.85
C THR A 235 -14.87 13.23 6.90
N ALA A 236 -14.09 12.17 6.79
CA ALA A 236 -12.90 12.10 5.96
C ALA A 236 -12.68 10.68 5.40
N THR A 237 -11.81 10.57 4.42
CA THR A 237 -11.25 9.28 3.94
C THR A 237 -9.78 9.19 4.33
N ILE A 238 -9.34 8.07 4.89
CA ILE A 238 -7.91 7.77 5.02
C ILE A 238 -7.32 7.58 3.61
N ILE A 239 -6.28 8.32 3.27
CA ILE A 239 -5.59 8.22 1.97
C ILE A 239 -4.13 7.74 2.10
N GLY A 240 -3.65 7.55 3.32
CA GLY A 240 -2.33 6.99 3.63
C GLY A 240 -2.14 6.82 5.13
N ALA A 241 -1.19 5.99 5.52
CA ALA A 241 -0.82 5.73 6.91
C ALA A 241 0.57 6.31 7.25
N GLY A 242 0.70 6.80 8.48
CA GLY A 242 1.97 7.19 9.09
C GLY A 242 2.44 6.09 10.03
N TRP A 243 3.64 5.57 9.79
CA TRP A 243 4.20 4.43 10.51
C TRP A 243 5.27 4.87 11.51
N GLY A 244 5.29 4.22 12.67
CA GLY A 244 6.40 4.28 13.63
C GLY A 244 7.53 3.35 13.21
N SER A 245 8.43 3.03 14.16
CA SER A 245 9.48 2.02 13.92
C SER A 245 8.96 0.58 13.89
N SER A 246 7.81 0.31 14.52
CA SER A 246 7.14 -0.99 14.58
C SER A 246 5.69 -0.82 15.03
N GLY A 247 4.83 -1.81 14.78
CA GLY A 247 3.45 -1.82 15.27
C GLY A 247 2.45 -1.11 14.34
N PRO A 248 1.22 -0.87 14.83
CA PRO A 248 0.17 -0.19 14.07
C PRO A 248 0.56 1.22 13.63
N PRO A 249 -0.16 1.80 12.64
CA PRO A 249 0.01 3.19 12.26
C PRO A 249 -0.11 4.15 13.45
N VAL A 250 0.83 5.09 13.58
CA VAL A 250 0.81 6.14 14.62
C VAL A 250 -0.12 7.31 14.24
N GLY A 251 -0.51 7.38 12.97
CA GLY A 251 -1.43 8.39 12.45
C GLY A 251 -1.79 8.10 11.00
N TYR A 252 -2.64 8.96 10.46
CA TYR A 252 -3.16 8.83 9.11
C TYR A 252 -3.11 10.17 8.38
N LEU A 253 -2.88 10.09 7.07
CA LEU A 253 -3.18 11.17 6.16
C LEU A 253 -4.65 11.01 5.73
N VAL A 254 -5.48 11.99 6.05
CA VAL A 254 -6.92 11.97 5.78
C VAL A 254 -7.31 13.09 4.82
N TRP A 255 -8.27 12.82 3.94
CA TRP A 255 -8.88 13.82 3.08
C TRP A 255 -10.27 14.14 3.62
N LEU A 256 -10.44 15.33 4.18
CA LEU A 256 -11.73 15.82 4.67
C LEU A 256 -12.70 16.02 3.51
N ASP A 257 -13.97 15.67 3.71
CA ASP A 257 -14.99 15.87 2.67
C ASP A 257 -15.10 17.35 2.29
N GLY A 258 -15.06 17.61 0.98
CA GLY A 258 -15.11 18.95 0.40
C GLY A 258 -13.84 19.79 0.59
N ALA A 259 -12.79 19.25 1.20
CA ALA A 259 -11.50 19.94 1.32
C ALA A 259 -10.70 19.90 -0.01
N LYS A 260 -9.71 20.79 -0.10
CA LYS A 260 -8.77 20.88 -1.24
C LYS A 260 -7.43 20.20 -0.97
N THR A 261 -7.12 19.92 0.29
CA THR A 261 -5.84 19.39 0.73
C THR A 261 -6.04 18.38 1.84
N PRO A 262 -5.17 17.37 1.94
CA PRO A 262 -5.23 16.40 3.02
C PRO A 262 -4.72 17.00 4.33
N LEU A 263 -5.08 16.35 5.44
CA LEU A 263 -4.71 16.66 6.81
C LEU A 263 -4.04 15.44 7.44
N SER A 264 -3.01 15.66 8.27
CA SER A 264 -2.48 14.59 9.13
C SER A 264 -3.24 14.55 10.46
N ALA A 265 -3.70 13.39 10.86
CA ALA A 265 -4.40 13.16 12.13
C ALA A 265 -3.76 11.98 12.87
N ARG A 266 -3.73 12.03 14.20
CA ARG A 266 -3.30 10.88 15.02
C ARG A 266 -4.37 9.80 15.00
N ALA A 267 -3.99 8.54 15.18
CA ALA A 267 -4.94 7.43 15.21
C ALA A 267 -6.00 7.59 16.33
N ASP A 268 -5.60 8.14 17.49
CA ASP A 268 -6.52 8.40 18.60
C ASP A 268 -7.45 9.60 18.41
N GLN A 269 -7.32 10.33 17.28
CA GLN A 269 -8.18 11.45 16.91
C GLN A 269 -9.22 11.09 15.85
N LEU A 270 -9.30 9.82 15.46
CA LEU A 270 -10.19 9.36 14.41
C LEU A 270 -11.10 8.24 14.92
N VAL A 271 -12.34 8.32 14.49
CA VAL A 271 -13.34 7.27 14.65
C VAL A 271 -13.65 6.69 13.28
N VAL A 272 -13.51 5.39 13.12
CA VAL A 272 -13.95 4.65 11.95
C VAL A 272 -15.46 4.59 11.93
N LEU A 273 -16.04 4.97 10.79
CA LEU A 273 -17.47 4.95 10.61
C LEU A 273 -18.00 3.51 10.57
N ALA A 274 -19.26 3.34 10.98
CA ALA A 274 -19.90 2.03 10.95
C ALA A 274 -19.93 1.40 9.54
N GLY A 275 -19.81 0.08 9.49
CA GLY A 275 -19.90 -0.70 8.25
C GLY A 275 -18.69 -0.57 7.33
N GLN A 276 -17.56 -0.06 7.83
CA GLN A 276 -16.29 -0.01 7.07
C GLN A 276 -15.49 -1.31 7.16
N GLU A 277 -15.69 -2.07 8.24
CA GLU A 277 -15.03 -3.35 8.48
C GLU A 277 -15.51 -4.40 7.48
N SER A 278 -14.54 -5.09 6.87
CA SER A 278 -14.82 -6.31 6.12
C SER A 278 -15.43 -7.31 7.08
N LEU A 279 -16.63 -7.85 6.80
CA LEU A 279 -17.24 -8.86 7.66
C LEU A 279 -16.24 -10.01 7.85
N PRO A 280 -15.80 -10.31 9.09
CA PRO A 280 -14.99 -11.50 9.32
C PRO A 280 -15.83 -12.74 8.99
N ARG A 281 -15.22 -13.71 8.32
CA ARG A 281 -15.74 -15.08 8.27
C ARG A 281 -14.97 -15.93 9.26
#